data_AF-B7QJN1-F1
#
_entry.id   AF-B7QJN1-F1
#
_cell.length_a   1.000
_cell.length_b   1.000
_cell.length_c   1.000
_cell.angle_alpha   90.00
_cell.angle_beta   90.00
_cell.angle_gamma   90.00
#
_symmetry.space_group_name_H-M   'P 1'
#
loop_
_entity.id
_entity.type
_entity.pdbx_description
1 polymer ?
#
loop_
_entity_poly.entity_id
_entity_poly.type
_entity_poly.pdbx_seq_one_letter_code
_entity_poly.pdbx_strand_id
1 'polypeptide(L)'
;MFSALPLLMMIIGIQYLQECPKEPNIPLYLLIGGAFGLIKVGTLLYHQMRRLRYERLDDGLADGDMDEVWSSTSTKITEYALTIFLLVWFGMGNYWVLRIYKPRFQPLLHEPNNYCDKTVYTFAVAHLLVCYGVIALLVAEVICLALCVRVLGVWCKK
;
A
#
# COMPACT_ATOMS: atom_id res chain seq x y z
N MET A 1 -5.89 7.00 11.25
CA MET A 1 -6.99 6.69 10.27
C MET A 1 -6.51 5.84 9.09
N PHE A 2 -5.28 5.98 8.59
CA PHE A 2 -4.76 5.17 7.46
C PHE A 2 -4.45 3.68 7.76
N SER A 3 -4.38 3.27 9.03
CA SER A 3 -4.00 1.91 9.46
C SER A 3 -5.11 0.86 9.31
N ALA A 4 -6.38 1.26 9.16
CA ALA A 4 -7.50 0.33 9.00
C ALA A 4 -7.64 -0.21 7.56
N LEU A 5 -7.17 0.55 6.57
CA LEU A 5 -7.23 0.18 5.15
C LEU A 5 -6.48 -1.12 4.82
N PRO A 6 -5.22 -1.33 5.24
CA PRO A 6 -4.50 -2.57 4.94
C PRO A 6 -5.06 -3.79 5.68
N LEU A 7 -5.66 -3.60 6.87
CA LEU A 7 -6.33 -4.68 7.60
C LEU A 7 -7.59 -5.16 6.88
N LEU A 8 -8.40 -4.23 6.37
CA LEU A 8 -9.61 -4.57 5.60
C LEU A 8 -9.24 -5.31 4.31
N MET A 9 -8.14 -4.90 3.65
CA MET A 9 -7.62 -5.55 2.45
C MET A 9 -7.11 -6.97 2.72
N MET A 10 -6.46 -7.19 3.86
CA MET A 10 -5.98 -8.51 4.28
C MET A 10 -7.16 -9.46 4.59
N ILE A 11 -8.19 -8.98 5.31
CA ILE A 11 -9.36 -9.79 5.68
C ILE A 11 -10.13 -10.23 4.42
N ILE A 12 -10.34 -9.30 3.48
CA ILE A 12 -11.06 -9.61 2.23
C ILE A 12 -10.20 -10.51 1.33
N GLY A 13 -8.87 -10.32 1.28
CA GLY A 13 -7.98 -11.22 0.55
C GLY A 13 -8.03 -12.66 1.06
N ILE A 14 -8.15 -12.87 2.38
CA ILE A 14 -8.21 -14.20 3.00
C ILE A 14 -9.58 -14.85 2.82
N GLN A 15 -10.68 -14.10 2.97
CA GLN A 15 -12.03 -14.68 2.88
C GLN A 15 -12.41 -15.11 1.46
N TYR A 16 -11.92 -14.42 0.43
CA TYR A 16 -12.30 -14.71 -0.96
C TYR A 16 -11.24 -15.52 -1.74
N LEU A 17 -10.22 -16.05 -1.05
CA LEU A 17 -9.19 -16.92 -1.63
C LEU A 17 -9.75 -18.25 -2.17
N GLN A 18 -10.94 -18.65 -1.74
CA GLN A 18 -11.53 -19.98 -2.02
C GLN A 18 -12.56 -19.98 -3.16
N GLU A 19 -12.95 -18.82 -3.69
CA GLU A 19 -14.10 -18.66 -4.61
C GLU A 19 -13.70 -18.37 -6.08
N CYS A 20 -12.41 -18.28 -6.42
CA CYS A 20 -11.95 -18.07 -7.81
C CYS A 20 -10.85 -19.08 -8.23
N PRO A 21 -11.22 -20.28 -8.71
CA PRO A 21 -10.27 -21.26 -9.24
C PRO A 21 -9.69 -20.86 -10.61
N LYS A 22 -10.23 -19.82 -11.25
CA LYS A 22 -9.86 -19.39 -12.61
C LYS A 22 -8.50 -18.70 -12.69
N GLU A 23 -8.07 -17.99 -11.64
CA GLU A 23 -6.76 -17.32 -11.61
C GLU A 23 -6.32 -17.04 -10.16
N PRO A 24 -5.51 -17.92 -9.54
CA PRO A 24 -5.07 -17.79 -8.13
C PRO A 24 -4.15 -16.58 -7.89
N ASN A 25 -3.68 -15.94 -8.96
CA ASN A 25 -2.72 -14.84 -8.89
C ASN A 25 -3.35 -13.55 -8.33
N ILE A 26 -4.65 -13.31 -8.51
CA ILE A 26 -5.34 -12.11 -8.01
C ILE A 26 -5.47 -12.10 -6.49
N PRO A 27 -5.96 -13.17 -5.82
CA PRO A 27 -5.96 -13.21 -4.37
C PRO A 27 -4.54 -13.20 -3.78
N LEU A 28 -3.56 -13.84 -4.44
CA LEU A 28 -2.15 -13.75 -4.04
C LEU A 28 -1.61 -12.31 -4.14
N TYR A 29 -2.02 -11.57 -5.16
CA TYR A 29 -1.73 -10.14 -5.33
C TYR A 29 -2.25 -9.30 -4.16
N LEU A 30 -3.51 -9.47 -3.79
CA LEU A 30 -4.14 -8.74 -2.69
C LEU A 30 -3.53 -9.11 -1.32
N LEU A 31 -3.20 -10.38 -1.12
CA LEU A 31 -2.59 -10.87 0.13
C LEU A 31 -1.17 -10.33 0.33
N ILE A 32 -0.33 -10.43 -0.69
CA ILE A 32 1.06 -9.95 -0.63
C ILE A 32 1.07 -8.42 -0.53
N GLY A 33 0.28 -7.71 -1.36
CA GLY A 33 0.18 -6.25 -1.27
C GLY A 33 -0.29 -5.77 0.11
N GLY A 34 -1.30 -6.42 0.69
CA GLY A 34 -1.80 -6.13 2.03
C GLY A 34 -0.77 -6.40 3.14
N ALA A 35 -0.10 -7.55 3.11
CA ALA A 35 0.92 -7.93 4.09
C ALA A 35 2.12 -6.97 4.08
N PHE A 36 2.69 -6.70 2.91
CA PHE A 36 3.82 -5.77 2.77
C PHE A 36 3.42 -4.33 3.14
N GLY A 37 2.17 -3.93 2.85
CA GLY A 37 1.62 -2.65 3.31
C GLY A 37 1.48 -2.56 4.83
N LEU A 38 0.99 -3.63 5.48
CA LEU A 38 0.89 -3.73 6.94
C LEU A 38 2.25 -3.70 7.62
N ILE A 39 3.24 -4.41 7.06
CA ILE A 39 4.63 -4.38 7.57
C ILE A 39 5.16 -2.95 7.53
N LYS A 40 5.00 -2.24 6.41
CA LYS A 40 5.45 -0.84 6.29
C LYS A 40 4.78 0.06 7.32
N VAL A 41 3.46 -0.03 7.48
CA VAL A 41 2.73 0.75 8.51
C VAL A 41 3.18 0.37 9.92
N GLY A 42 3.39 -0.92 10.18
CA GLY A 42 3.91 -1.43 11.44
C GLY A 42 5.30 -0.89 11.77
N THR A 43 6.21 -0.85 10.80
CA THR A 43 7.56 -0.28 10.95
C THR A 43 7.49 1.22 11.25
N LEU A 44 6.65 1.98 10.54
CA LEU A 44 6.45 3.41 10.78
C LEU A 44 5.91 3.69 12.18
N LEU A 45 4.89 2.93 12.61
CA LEU A 45 4.31 3.05 13.95
C LEU A 45 5.30 2.64 15.03
N TYR A 46 6.08 1.58 14.79
CA TYR A 46 7.14 1.14 15.68
C TYR A 46 8.21 2.24 15.84
N HIS A 47 8.63 2.88 14.74
CA HIS A 47 9.55 4.01 14.80
C HIS A 47 8.98 5.20 15.58
N GLN A 48 7.73 5.57 15.34
CA GLN A 48 7.07 6.65 16.08
C GLN A 48 6.98 6.36 17.58
N MET A 49 6.58 5.13 17.95
CA MET A 49 6.51 4.67 19.33
C MET A 49 7.89 4.61 19.98
N ARG A 50 8.90 4.09 19.27
CA ARG A 50 10.27 4.02 19.77
C ARG A 50 10.84 5.41 19.98
N ARG A 51 10.56 6.37 19.09
CA ARG A 51 10.97 7.76 19.23
C ARG A 51 10.38 8.41 20.49
N LEU A 52 9.08 8.23 20.73
CA LEU A 52 8.41 8.69 21.96
C LEU A 52 8.96 8.02 23.22
N ARG A 53 9.37 6.76 23.13
CA ARG A 53 9.93 6.01 24.27
C ARG A 53 11.39 6.37 24.53
N TYR A 54 12.16 6.65 23.49
CA TYR A 54 13.55 7.09 23.56
C TYR A 54 13.66 8.48 24.17
N GLU A 55 12.82 9.44 23.75
CA GLU A 55 12.75 10.79 24.35
C GLU A 55 12.47 10.75 25.86
N ARG A 56 11.86 9.66 26.36
CA ARG A 56 11.62 9.43 27.78
C ARG A 56 12.73 8.69 28.52
N LEU A 57 13.62 7.99 27.79
CA LEU A 57 14.76 7.23 28.34
C LEU A 57 16.06 8.05 28.34
N ASP A 58 16.20 9.00 27.40
CA ASP A 58 17.37 9.88 27.25
C ASP A 58 17.58 10.78 28.48
N ASP A 59 16.51 11.13 29.21
CA ASP A 59 16.60 11.77 30.53
C ASP A 59 17.31 10.89 31.60
N GLY A 60 17.60 9.60 31.30
CA GLY A 60 18.08 8.61 32.26
C GLY A 60 19.44 7.97 32.00
N LEU A 61 19.91 7.78 30.76
CA LEU A 61 21.11 6.96 30.46
C LEU A 61 21.83 7.41 29.18
N ALA A 62 22.98 8.06 29.33
CA ALA A 62 23.93 8.37 28.26
C ALA A 62 24.97 7.24 28.11
N ASP A 63 24.61 6.13 27.45
CA ASP A 63 25.60 5.21 26.87
C ASP A 63 24.91 4.27 25.87
N GLY A 64 25.19 4.42 24.56
CA GLY A 64 24.57 3.55 23.54
C GLY A 64 24.67 4.00 22.08
N ASP A 65 25.80 4.58 21.65
CA ASP A 65 25.90 5.27 20.36
C ASP A 65 26.15 4.35 19.13
N MET A 66 26.34 3.04 19.33
CA MET A 66 26.75 2.11 18.26
C MET A 66 25.60 1.29 17.64
N ASP A 67 24.53 1.01 18.38
CA ASP A 67 23.37 0.23 17.88
C ASP A 67 22.32 1.09 17.17
N GLU A 68 22.28 2.39 17.45
CA GLU A 68 21.31 3.32 16.86
C GLU A 68 21.61 3.63 15.40
N VAL A 69 22.89 3.73 15.03
CA VAL A 69 23.34 4.05 13.66
C VAL A 69 23.03 2.89 12.69
N TRP A 70 23.26 1.64 13.12
CA TRP A 70 22.93 0.45 12.32
C TRP A 70 21.43 0.27 12.17
N SER A 71 20.68 0.47 13.26
CA SER A 71 19.22 0.41 13.28
C SER A 71 18.58 1.46 12.35
N SER A 72 19.08 2.70 12.36
CA SER A 72 18.63 3.82 11.54
C SER A 72 18.83 3.59 10.04
N THR A 73 20.01 3.08 9.65
CA THR A 73 20.33 2.86 8.23
C THR A 73 19.57 1.67 7.67
N SER A 74 19.49 0.57 8.42
CA SER A 74 18.78 -0.65 8.02
C SER A 74 17.28 -0.44 7.85
N THR A 75 16.68 0.38 8.72
CA THR A 75 15.25 0.70 8.67
C THR A 75 14.92 1.56 7.45
N LYS A 76 15.74 2.56 7.12
CA LYS A 76 15.58 3.33 5.88
C LYS A 76 15.70 2.48 4.63
N ILE A 77 16.71 1.60 4.56
CA ILE A 77 16.88 0.69 3.41
C ILE A 77 15.66 -0.22 3.26
N THR A 78 15.16 -0.75 4.38
CA THR A 78 13.97 -1.61 4.41
C THR A 78 12.74 -0.84 3.93
N GLU A 79 12.52 0.39 4.38
CA GLU A 79 11.41 1.24 3.94
C GLU A 79 11.48 1.54 2.42
N TYR A 80 12.66 1.86 1.89
CA TYR A 80 12.86 2.07 0.46
C TYR A 80 12.59 0.80 -0.35
N ALA A 81 13.15 -0.33 0.08
CA ALA A 81 12.96 -1.63 -0.59
C ALA A 81 11.47 -2.04 -0.61
N LEU A 82 10.78 -1.92 0.53
CA LEU A 82 9.34 -2.19 0.63
C LEU A 82 8.53 -1.28 -0.31
N THR A 83 8.92 -0.01 -0.41
CA THR A 83 8.22 0.96 -1.28
C THR A 83 8.39 0.62 -2.75
N ILE A 84 9.61 0.30 -3.20
CA ILE A 84 9.88 -0.11 -4.58
C ILE A 84 9.14 -1.41 -4.91
N PHE A 85 9.18 -2.38 -3.99
CA PHE A 85 8.45 -3.63 -4.15
C PHE A 85 6.96 -3.41 -4.31
N LEU A 86 6.34 -2.59 -3.44
CA LEU A 86 4.92 -2.22 -3.50
C LEU A 86 4.56 -1.52 -4.82
N LEU A 87 5.43 -0.69 -5.37
CA LEU A 87 5.24 -0.02 -6.66
C LEU A 87 5.23 -1.00 -7.84
N VAL A 88 6.23 -1.88 -7.90
CA VAL A 88 6.31 -2.93 -8.94
C VAL A 88 5.11 -3.87 -8.82
N TRP A 89 4.76 -4.23 -7.59
CA TRP A 89 3.57 -5.02 -7.29
C TRP A 89 2.33 -4.32 -7.83
N PHE A 90 2.12 -3.04 -7.49
CA PHE A 90 0.98 -2.26 -7.98
C PHE A 90 0.82 -2.31 -9.50
N GLY A 91 1.91 -2.18 -10.25
CA GLY A 91 1.90 -2.33 -11.70
C GLY A 91 1.45 -3.72 -12.18
N MET A 92 1.95 -4.78 -11.54
CA MET A 92 1.54 -6.16 -11.83
C MET A 92 0.05 -6.39 -11.55
N GLY A 93 -0.48 -5.81 -10.47
CA GLY A 93 -1.90 -5.88 -10.12
C GLY A 93 -2.80 -5.23 -11.15
N ASN A 94 -2.42 -4.05 -11.65
CA ASN A 94 -3.14 -3.37 -12.73
C ASN A 94 -3.19 -4.26 -13.99
N TYR A 95 -2.07 -4.87 -14.35
CA TYR A 95 -2.00 -5.78 -15.50
C TYR A 95 -2.93 -7.00 -15.34
N TRP A 96 -2.93 -7.64 -14.16
CA TRP A 96 -3.81 -8.79 -13.90
C TRP A 96 -5.29 -8.43 -13.89
N VAL A 97 -5.66 -7.27 -13.32
CA VAL A 97 -7.06 -6.81 -13.35
C VAL A 97 -7.51 -6.43 -14.76
N LEU A 98 -6.65 -5.76 -15.54
CA LEU A 98 -6.97 -5.36 -16.92
C LEU A 98 -7.06 -6.56 -17.87
N ARG A 99 -6.25 -7.61 -17.66
CA ARG A 99 -6.34 -8.86 -18.43
C ARG A 99 -7.72 -9.51 -18.31
N ILE A 100 -8.38 -9.36 -17.16
CA ILE A 100 -9.62 -10.06 -16.81
C ILE A 100 -10.87 -9.23 -17.17
N TYR A 101 -10.72 -8.08 -17.83
CA TYR A 101 -11.80 -7.15 -18.19
C TYR A 101 -13.01 -7.76 -18.97
N LYS A 102 -12.97 -9.05 -19.34
CA LYS A 102 -14.18 -9.88 -19.59
C LYS A 102 -14.33 -11.03 -18.58
N PRO A 103 -14.82 -10.81 -17.34
CA PRO A 103 -15.16 -11.91 -16.46
C PRO A 103 -16.45 -12.58 -16.97
N ARG A 104 -16.43 -13.92 -17.05
CA ARG A 104 -17.63 -14.73 -17.27
C ARG A 104 -18.20 -15.09 -15.90
N PHE A 105 -19.38 -14.58 -15.57
CA PHE A 105 -20.02 -14.68 -14.26
C PHE A 105 -20.85 -15.97 -14.04
N GLN A 106 -20.84 -16.92 -14.99
CA GLN A 106 -21.63 -18.15 -14.91
C GLN A 106 -20.73 -19.39 -15.07
N PRO A 107 -20.84 -20.40 -14.19
CA PRO A 107 -20.14 -21.67 -14.37
C PRO A 107 -20.75 -22.43 -15.56
N LEU A 108 -19.93 -22.81 -16.54
CA LEU A 108 -20.34 -23.74 -17.59
C LEU A 108 -20.13 -25.19 -17.12
N LEU A 109 -21.11 -26.05 -17.39
CA LEU A 109 -21.10 -27.48 -17.07
C LEU A 109 -19.88 -28.25 -17.63
N HIS A 110 -19.20 -27.69 -18.64
CA HIS A 110 -18.03 -28.28 -19.29
C HIS A 110 -16.68 -27.78 -18.73
N GLU A 111 -16.66 -26.67 -17.97
CA GLU A 111 -15.44 -26.08 -17.41
C GLU A 111 -15.65 -25.49 -16.00
N PRO A 112 -15.66 -26.32 -14.95
CA PRO A 112 -15.96 -25.90 -13.57
C PRO A 112 -14.93 -24.93 -12.97
N ASN A 113 -13.72 -24.84 -13.53
CA ASN A 113 -12.66 -23.96 -13.03
C ASN A 113 -12.68 -22.55 -13.64
N ASN A 114 -13.59 -22.26 -14.58
CA ASN A 114 -13.51 -21.05 -15.40
C ASN A 114 -14.48 -19.93 -14.97
N TYR A 115 -14.86 -19.88 -13.69
CA TYR A 115 -15.69 -18.83 -13.09
C TYR A 115 -14.89 -18.01 -12.06
N CYS A 116 -15.26 -16.75 -11.89
CA CYS A 116 -14.74 -15.95 -10.78
C CYS A 116 -15.87 -15.10 -10.20
N ASP A 117 -15.97 -15.09 -8.88
CA ASP A 117 -17.02 -14.39 -8.15
C ASP A 117 -16.93 -12.87 -8.40
N LYS A 118 -18.10 -12.25 -8.60
CA LYS A 118 -18.25 -10.81 -8.83
C LYS A 118 -17.66 -9.98 -7.69
N THR A 119 -17.63 -10.53 -6.48
CA THR A 119 -17.19 -9.84 -5.27
C THR A 119 -15.70 -9.55 -5.29
N VAL A 120 -14.87 -10.52 -5.71
CA VAL A 120 -13.40 -10.37 -5.84
C VAL A 120 -13.05 -9.34 -6.90
N TYR A 121 -13.71 -9.42 -8.05
CA TYR A 121 -13.47 -8.48 -9.14
C TYR A 121 -13.84 -7.05 -8.73
N THR A 122 -15.01 -6.87 -8.11
CA THR A 122 -15.46 -5.55 -7.65
C THR A 122 -14.51 -4.98 -6.60
N PHE A 123 -13.98 -5.81 -5.71
CA PHE A 123 -13.01 -5.38 -4.71
C PHE A 123 -11.66 -4.99 -5.33
N ALA A 124 -11.14 -5.76 -6.27
CA ALA A 124 -9.88 -5.45 -6.96
C ALA A 124 -9.98 -4.12 -7.74
N VAL A 125 -11.11 -3.90 -8.43
CA VAL A 125 -11.39 -2.65 -9.14
C VAL A 125 -11.58 -1.49 -8.17
N ALA A 126 -12.33 -1.69 -7.08
CA ALA A 126 -12.51 -0.66 -6.05
C ALA A 126 -11.18 -0.27 -5.39
N HIS A 127 -10.32 -1.25 -5.10
CA HIS A 127 -8.98 -1.01 -4.56
C HIS A 127 -8.14 -0.16 -5.53
N LEU A 128 -8.10 -0.53 -6.81
CA LEU A 128 -7.40 0.27 -7.83
C LEU A 128 -7.95 1.69 -7.91
N LEU A 129 -9.27 1.86 -7.94
CA LEU A 129 -9.91 3.17 -7.95
C LEU A 129 -9.53 4.02 -6.75
N VAL A 130 -9.51 3.44 -5.55
CA VAL A 130 -9.08 4.14 -4.32
C VAL A 130 -7.61 4.56 -4.43
N CYS A 131 -6.71 3.67 -4.87
CA CYS A 131 -5.30 3.99 -5.06
C CYS A 131 -5.10 5.13 -6.07
N TYR A 132 -5.78 5.08 -7.22
CA TYR A 132 -5.75 6.16 -8.21
C TYR A 132 -6.31 7.47 -7.66
N GLY A 133 -7.40 7.42 -6.88
CA GLY A 133 -7.97 8.60 -6.22
C GLY A 133 -7.00 9.26 -5.25
N VAL A 134 -6.32 8.47 -4.41
CA VAL A 134 -5.29 8.98 -3.48
C VAL A 134 -4.12 9.61 -4.24
N ILE A 135 -3.63 8.96 -5.31
CA ILE A 135 -2.55 9.51 -6.14
C ILE A 135 -2.98 10.84 -6.76
N ALA A 136 -4.20 10.93 -7.30
CA ALA A 136 -4.73 12.16 -7.89
C ALA A 136 -4.82 13.31 -6.86
N LEU A 137 -5.26 13.02 -5.64
CA LEU A 137 -5.31 14.00 -4.55
C LEU A 137 -3.92 14.51 -4.16
N LEU A 138 -2.94 13.61 -4.00
CA LEU A 138 -1.56 13.98 -3.68
C LEU A 138 -0.95 14.86 -4.78
N VAL A 139 -1.19 14.53 -6.05
CA VAL A 139 -0.73 15.34 -7.18
C VAL A 139 -1.41 16.71 -7.19
N ALA A 140 -2.71 16.78 -6.90
CA ALA A 140 -3.44 18.04 -6.80
C ALA A 140 -2.89 18.94 -5.69
N GLU A 141 -2.60 18.40 -4.51
CA GLU A 141 -1.97 19.14 -3.42
C GLU A 141 -0.60 19.71 -3.81
N VAL A 142 0.26 18.91 -4.45
CA VAL A 142 1.58 19.35 -4.92
C VAL A 142 1.47 20.45 -5.97
N ILE A 143 0.53 20.31 -6.92
CA ILE A 143 0.30 21.33 -7.95
C ILE A 143 -0.21 22.63 -7.30
N CYS A 144 -1.17 22.55 -6.38
CA CYS A 144 -1.67 23.70 -5.64
C CYS A 144 -0.55 24.42 -4.88
N LEU A 145 0.31 23.68 -4.17
CA LEU A 145 1.46 24.26 -3.46
C LEU A 145 2.46 24.90 -4.43
N ALA A 146 2.77 24.24 -5.55
CA ALA A 146 3.66 24.78 -6.58
C ALA A 146 3.10 26.09 -7.16
N LEU A 147 1.81 26.16 -7.44
CA LEU A 147 1.14 27.37 -7.91
C LEU A 147 1.17 28.47 -6.84
N CYS A 148 0.88 28.16 -5.58
CA CYS A 148 0.96 29.10 -4.47
C CYS A 148 2.37 29.68 -4.32
N VAL A 149 3.41 28.85 -4.37
CA VAL A 149 4.82 29.29 -4.29
C VAL A 149 5.19 30.16 -5.49
N ARG A 150 4.73 29.82 -6.70
CA ARG A 150 4.97 30.63 -7.90
C ARG A 150 4.30 32.00 -7.79
N VAL A 151 3.07 32.07 -7.29
CA VAL A 151 2.35 33.34 -7.10
C VAL A 151 3.01 34.19 -6.01
N LEU A 152 3.32 33.61 -4.84
CA LEU A 152 4.00 34.32 -3.75
C LEU A 152 5.42 34.77 -4.14
N GLY A 153 6.15 33.94 -4.90
CA GLY A 153 7.47 34.28 -5.43
C GLY A 153 7.44 35.40 -6.46
N VAL A 154 6.35 35.54 -7.21
CA VAL A 154 6.11 36.69 -8.11
C VAL A 154 5.81 37.97 -7.31
N TRP A 155 5.06 37.86 -6.21
CA TRP A 155 4.76 39.01 -5.34
C TRP A 155 5.96 39.50 -4.54
N CYS A 156 6.88 38.63 -4.13
CA CYS A 156 8.09 39.01 -3.38
C CYS A 156 9.18 39.66 -4.25
N LYS A 157 9.05 39.57 -5.58
CA LYS A 157 10.03 40.11 -6.54
C LYS A 157 9.62 41.48 -7.11
N LYS A 158 8.44 42.00 -6.74
CA LYS A 158 7.90 43.26 -7.24
C LYS A 158 7.83 44.28 -6.11
#